data_AF-A0A2V2U3A1-F1
#
_entry.id   AF-A0A2V2U3A1-F1
#
_cell.length_a   1.000
_cell.length_b   1.000
_cell.length_c   1.000
_cell.angle_alpha   90.00
_cell.angle_beta   90.00
_cell.angle_gamma   90.00
#
_symmetry.space_group_name_H-M   'P 1'
#
loop_
_entity.id
_entity.type
_entity.pdbx_description
1 polymer ?
#
loop_
_entity_poly.entity_id
_entity_poly.type
_entity_poly.pdbx_seq_one_letter_code
_entity_poly.pdbx_strand_id
1 'polypeptide(L)'
;MSLSIITVVTAYKHRIDRFFVQAYIIFTVGLAVWLVAEVTWTYYQLVLEIATPLPSSADAFWLSGYGFFIYFLYKIYKLLSRTSERLVVILVSLATASILGYTINLTFGIADLLSAQEGSLAWLISISYPILDGILLVPAALIIWGLRNKKLSSAHWILLSLSIVLVTIADIGFGYSAVIDKAGKEEWIWDLFHNSSYLIMAAALFLQSRIFAKKDHEKIIV
;
A
#
# COMPACT_ATOMS: atom_id res chain seq x y z
N MET A 1 2.91 -12.79 4.78
CA MET A 1 3.64 -12.77 6.07
C MET A 1 4.86 -13.72 6.10
N SER A 2 4.73 -15.01 5.83
CA SER A 2 5.87 -15.97 5.86
C SER A 2 7.06 -15.54 4.99
N LEU A 3 6.80 -15.08 3.76
CA LEU A 3 7.84 -14.60 2.83
C LEU A 3 8.56 -13.33 3.32
N SER A 4 7.87 -12.44 4.04
CA SER A 4 8.51 -11.23 4.57
C SER A 4 9.43 -11.60 5.74
N ILE A 5 9.02 -12.53 6.61
CA ILE A 5 9.86 -13.09 7.67
C ILE A 5 11.10 -13.77 7.07
N ILE A 6 10.93 -14.60 6.03
CA ILE A 6 12.06 -15.23 5.33
C ILE A 6 13.01 -14.16 4.77
N THR A 7 12.48 -13.09 4.19
CA THR A 7 13.28 -11.96 3.70
C THR A 7 14.07 -11.27 4.82
N VAL A 8 13.45 -11.03 5.97
CA VAL A 8 14.13 -10.46 7.16
C VAL A 8 15.25 -11.38 7.65
N VAL A 9 14.96 -12.67 7.82
CA VAL A 9 15.92 -13.66 8.34
C VAL A 9 17.09 -13.84 7.39
N THR A 10 16.84 -13.93 6.07
CA THR A 10 17.91 -14.02 5.07
C THR A 10 18.74 -12.74 5.04
N ALA A 11 18.11 -11.57 5.03
CA ALA A 11 18.82 -10.29 5.07
C ALA A 11 19.72 -10.15 6.32
N TYR A 12 19.22 -10.58 7.49
CA TYR A 12 20.01 -10.58 8.72
C TYR A 12 21.19 -11.57 8.65
N LYS A 13 20.97 -12.80 8.19
CA LYS A 13 22.02 -13.82 8.04
C LYS A 13 23.15 -13.39 7.10
N HIS A 14 22.80 -12.76 5.98
CA HIS A 14 23.78 -12.26 5.00
C HIS A 14 24.34 -10.87 5.34
N ARG A 15 24.11 -10.35 6.56
CA ARG A 15 24.63 -9.07 7.07
C ARG A 15 24.31 -7.90 6.12
N ILE A 16 23.12 -7.92 5.51
CA ILE A 16 22.59 -6.78 4.77
C ILE A 16 22.48 -5.58 5.72
N ASP A 17 22.60 -4.37 5.16
CA ASP A 17 22.56 -3.12 5.90
C ASP A 17 21.45 -3.07 6.98
N ARG A 18 21.80 -2.57 8.17
CA ARG A 18 20.89 -2.55 9.32
C ARG A 18 19.62 -1.76 9.05
N PHE A 19 19.70 -0.66 8.30
CA PHE A 19 18.53 0.16 7.98
C PHE A 19 17.58 -0.58 7.05
N PHE A 20 18.12 -1.38 6.11
CA PHE A 20 17.32 -2.25 5.25
C PHE A 20 16.54 -3.29 6.09
N VAL A 21 17.23 -4.00 6.99
CA VAL A 21 16.58 -5.02 7.84
C VAL A 21 15.49 -4.41 8.71
N GLN A 22 15.75 -3.24 9.31
CA GLN A 22 14.75 -2.51 10.11
C GLN A 22 13.51 -2.11 9.30
N ALA A 23 13.70 -1.63 8.07
CA ALA A 23 12.58 -1.30 7.19
C ALA A 23 11.70 -2.53 6.92
N TYR A 24 12.30 -3.70 6.66
CA TYR A 24 11.56 -4.93 6.43
C TYR A 24 10.88 -5.52 7.67
N ILE A 25 11.44 -5.31 8.85
CA ILE A 25 10.76 -5.65 10.12
C ILE A 25 9.49 -4.82 10.24
N ILE A 26 9.58 -3.50 10.04
CA ILE A 26 8.45 -2.57 10.08
C ILE A 26 7.39 -2.95 9.05
N PHE A 27 7.80 -3.25 7.82
CA PHE A 27 6.92 -3.76 6.78
C PHE A 27 6.21 -5.07 7.18
N THR A 28 6.93 -6.00 7.82
CA THR A 28 6.35 -7.27 8.28
C THR A 28 5.31 -7.05 9.39
N VAL A 29 5.56 -6.10 10.30
CA VAL A 29 4.56 -5.70 11.30
C VAL A 29 3.33 -5.11 10.62
N GLY A 30 3.51 -4.22 9.64
CA GLY A 30 2.40 -3.68 8.83
C GLY A 30 1.57 -4.78 8.16
N LEU A 31 2.21 -5.78 7.55
CA LEU A 31 1.52 -6.94 6.98
C LEU A 31 0.74 -7.76 8.01
N ALA A 32 1.28 -7.92 9.23
CA ALA A 32 0.57 -8.63 10.29
C ALA A 32 -0.66 -7.84 10.76
N VAL A 33 -0.55 -6.51 10.83
CA VAL A 33 -1.65 -5.62 11.18
C VAL A 33 -2.75 -5.65 10.10
N TRP A 34 -2.40 -5.53 8.81
CA TRP A 34 -3.38 -5.67 7.73
C TRP A 34 -4.00 -7.06 7.67
N LEU A 35 -3.23 -8.12 7.95
CA LEU A 35 -3.80 -9.47 8.05
C LEU A 35 -4.89 -9.57 9.13
N VAL A 36 -4.71 -8.92 10.28
CA VAL A 36 -5.76 -8.86 11.32
C VAL A 36 -6.99 -8.09 10.81
N ALA A 37 -6.79 -7.00 10.05
CA ALA A 37 -7.88 -6.27 9.42
C ALA A 37 -8.68 -7.15 8.45
N GLU A 38 -8.00 -7.84 7.53
CA GLU A 38 -8.61 -8.76 6.55
C GLU A 38 -9.40 -9.89 7.23
N VAL A 39 -8.83 -10.50 8.28
CA VAL A 39 -9.52 -11.55 9.06
C VAL A 39 -10.75 -10.98 9.77
N THR A 40 -10.65 -9.77 10.32
CA THR A 40 -11.75 -9.10 11.01
C THR A 40 -12.89 -8.76 10.03
N TRP A 41 -12.54 -8.22 8.86
CA TRP A 41 -13.50 -7.92 7.80
C TRP A 41 -14.16 -9.19 7.25
N THR A 42 -13.37 -10.23 7.00
CA THR A 42 -13.88 -11.55 6.55
C THR A 42 -14.84 -12.15 7.58
N TYR A 43 -14.56 -11.98 8.88
CA TYR A 43 -15.46 -12.43 9.94
C TYR A 43 -16.81 -11.71 9.91
N TYR A 44 -16.83 -10.39 9.71
CA TYR A 44 -18.08 -9.63 9.55
C TYR A 44 -18.90 -10.15 8.35
N GLN A 45 -18.26 -10.37 7.21
CA GLN A 45 -18.94 -10.72 5.96
C GLN A 45 -19.37 -12.19 5.89
N LEU A 46 -18.49 -13.13 6.28
CA LEU A 46 -18.72 -14.56 6.05
C LEU A 46 -19.25 -15.31 7.28
N VAL A 47 -19.00 -14.81 8.49
CA VAL A 47 -19.46 -15.47 9.72
C VAL A 47 -20.68 -14.78 10.30
N LEU A 48 -20.65 -13.45 10.37
CA LEU A 48 -21.79 -12.67 10.85
C LEU A 48 -22.82 -12.37 9.76
N GLU A 49 -22.45 -12.51 8.48
CA GLU A 49 -23.31 -12.22 7.33
C GLU A 49 -23.92 -10.82 7.37
N ILE A 50 -23.17 -9.85 7.90
CA ILE A 50 -23.56 -8.44 7.94
C ILE A 50 -22.62 -7.60 7.10
N ALA A 51 -23.15 -6.50 6.56
CA ALA A 51 -22.32 -5.44 6.00
C ALA A 51 -21.37 -4.94 7.11
N THR A 52 -20.07 -4.85 6.79
CA THR A 52 -19.08 -4.33 7.73
C THR A 52 -19.47 -2.91 8.15
N PRO A 53 -19.61 -2.64 9.46
CA PRO A 53 -20.02 -1.32 9.93
C PRO A 53 -18.93 -0.28 9.66
N LEU A 54 -19.31 0.98 9.48
CA LEU A 54 -18.36 2.09 9.36
C LEU A 54 -18.67 3.11 10.47
N PRO A 55 -17.77 3.31 11.46
CA PRO A 55 -16.49 2.65 11.71
C PRO A 55 -16.59 1.17 12.12
N SER A 56 -15.60 0.37 11.76
CA SER A 56 -15.37 -0.99 12.28
C SER A 56 -14.04 -1.11 13.04
N SER A 57 -13.89 -2.23 13.73
CA SER A 57 -12.59 -2.65 14.27
C SER A 57 -11.57 -2.98 13.15
N ALA A 58 -12.02 -3.39 11.96
CA ALA A 58 -11.13 -3.62 10.82
C ALA A 58 -10.49 -2.31 10.33
N ASP A 59 -11.23 -1.20 10.32
CA ASP A 59 -10.71 0.13 9.95
C ASP A 59 -9.55 0.55 10.84
N ALA A 60 -9.64 0.31 12.15
CA ALA A 60 -8.56 0.64 13.07
C ALA A 60 -7.26 -0.10 12.71
N PHE A 61 -7.35 -1.36 12.29
CA PHE A 61 -6.20 -2.15 11.86
C PHE A 61 -5.68 -1.70 10.48
N TRP A 62 -6.56 -1.51 9.48
CA TRP A 62 -6.13 -1.03 8.16
C TRP A 62 -5.43 0.33 8.24
N LEU A 63 -6.04 1.31 8.90
CA LEU A 63 -5.48 2.65 9.08
C LEU A 63 -4.15 2.62 9.84
N SER A 64 -4.01 1.77 10.87
CA SER A 64 -2.74 1.58 11.57
C SER A 64 -1.65 1.01 10.66
N GLY A 65 -2.02 0.09 9.76
CA GLY A 65 -1.12 -0.53 8.80
C GLY A 65 -0.45 0.47 7.86
N TYR A 66 -1.18 1.49 7.38
CA TYR A 66 -0.65 2.52 6.49
C TYR A 66 0.63 3.17 7.02
N GLY A 67 0.71 3.47 8.32
CA GLY A 67 1.90 4.08 8.92
C GLY A 67 3.17 3.25 8.71
N PHE A 68 3.05 1.92 8.83
CA PHE A 68 4.17 1.00 8.60
C PHE A 68 4.58 0.94 7.13
N PHE A 69 3.61 0.89 6.20
CA PHE A 69 3.87 0.86 4.76
C PHE A 69 4.44 2.18 4.25
N ILE A 70 3.95 3.32 4.74
CA ILE A 70 4.45 4.66 4.41
C ILE A 70 5.91 4.77 4.83
N TYR A 71 6.22 4.42 6.08
CA TYR A 71 7.60 4.43 6.58
C TYR A 71 8.51 3.57 5.71
N PHE A 72 8.08 2.34 5.42
CA PHE A 72 8.84 1.40 4.63
C PHE A 72 9.11 1.92 3.21
N LEU A 73 8.07 2.32 2.47
CA LEU A 73 8.22 2.82 1.09
C LEU A 73 9.09 4.06 1.02
N TYR A 74 8.93 5.02 1.94
CA TYR A 74 9.78 6.22 1.95
C TYR A 74 11.25 5.88 2.20
N LYS A 75 11.53 4.92 3.10
CA LYS A 75 12.90 4.44 3.35
C LYS A 75 13.50 3.79 2.12
N ILE A 76 12.74 2.93 1.45
CA ILE A 76 13.16 2.26 0.21
C ILE A 76 13.35 3.27 -0.92
N TYR A 77 12.43 4.21 -1.11
CA TYR A 77 12.55 5.28 -2.08
C TYR A 77 13.84 6.09 -1.85
N LYS A 78 14.12 6.52 -0.62
CA LYS A 78 15.35 7.26 -0.30
C LYS A 78 16.63 6.46 -0.55
N LEU A 79 16.55 5.14 -0.41
CA LEU A 79 17.65 4.21 -0.62
C LEU A 79 17.96 4.03 -2.11
N LEU A 80 16.93 3.83 -2.93
CA LEU A 80 17.04 3.47 -4.35
C LEU A 80 17.10 4.68 -5.28
N SER A 81 16.42 5.77 -4.92
CA SER A 81 16.07 6.87 -5.81
C SER A 81 16.71 8.18 -5.36
N ARG A 82 18.00 8.14 -5.01
CA ARG A 82 18.77 9.28 -4.48
C ARG A 82 18.70 10.58 -5.30
N THR A 83 18.28 10.50 -6.57
CA THR A 83 18.20 11.65 -7.49
C THR A 83 17.04 11.51 -8.48
N SER A 84 15.80 11.29 -8.01
CA SER A 84 14.66 11.60 -8.88
C SER A 84 14.72 13.07 -9.25
N GLU A 85 14.55 13.38 -10.54
CA GLU A 85 14.49 14.77 -11.00
C GLU A 85 13.39 15.51 -10.23
N ARG A 86 13.71 16.70 -9.72
CA ARG A 86 12.76 17.50 -8.92
C ARG A 86 11.42 17.69 -9.66
N LEU A 87 11.48 17.84 -10.98
CA LEU A 87 10.30 17.95 -11.84
C LEU A 87 9.42 16.69 -11.76
N VAL A 88 10.01 15.50 -11.82
CA VAL A 88 9.25 14.24 -11.72
C VAL A 88 8.56 14.11 -10.37
N VAL A 89 9.26 14.47 -9.28
CA VAL A 89 8.65 14.46 -7.94
C VAL A 89 7.45 15.40 -7.89
N ILE A 90 7.58 16.62 -8.42
CA ILE A 90 6.49 17.59 -8.48
C ILE A 90 5.33 17.06 -9.32
N LEU A 91 5.60 16.53 -10.52
CA LEU A 91 4.57 16.03 -11.42
C LEU A 91 3.82 14.83 -10.83
N VAL A 92 4.53 13.88 -10.22
CA VAL A 92 3.90 12.74 -9.54
C VAL A 92 3.04 13.22 -8.38
N SER A 93 3.54 14.12 -7.53
CA SER A 93 2.77 14.67 -6.42
C SER A 93 1.53 15.43 -6.88
N LEU A 94 1.63 16.23 -7.95
CA LEU A 94 0.50 16.95 -8.53
C LEU A 94 -0.53 16.01 -9.16
N ALA A 95 -0.08 14.97 -9.86
CA ALA A 95 -0.95 13.95 -10.44
C ALA A 95 -1.70 13.21 -9.33
N THR A 96 -1.00 12.76 -8.29
CA THR A 96 -1.61 12.13 -7.12
C THR A 96 -2.60 13.08 -6.44
N ALA A 97 -2.22 14.33 -6.17
CA ALA A 97 -3.12 15.30 -5.55
C ALA A 97 -4.38 15.57 -6.40
N SER A 98 -4.25 15.60 -7.73
CA SER A 98 -5.38 15.75 -8.65
C SER A 98 -6.33 14.55 -8.61
N ILE A 99 -5.78 13.33 -8.62
CA ILE A 99 -6.57 12.09 -8.49
C ILE A 99 -7.29 12.07 -7.14
N LEU A 100 -6.58 12.40 -6.05
CA LEU A 100 -7.20 12.47 -4.72
C LEU A 100 -8.30 13.51 -4.65
N GLY A 101 -8.07 14.72 -5.17
CA GLY A 101 -9.08 15.77 -5.20
C GLY A 101 -10.32 15.35 -5.98
N TYR A 102 -10.14 14.64 -7.09
CA TYR A 102 -11.24 14.07 -7.86
C TYR A 102 -11.98 12.97 -7.09
N THR A 103 -11.28 12.01 -6.49
CA THR A 103 -11.89 10.94 -5.68
C THR A 103 -12.68 11.52 -4.52
N ILE A 104 -12.11 12.45 -3.76
CA ILE A 104 -12.79 13.13 -2.65
C ILE A 104 -14.02 13.89 -3.15
N ASN A 105 -13.93 14.58 -4.28
CA ASN A 105 -15.07 15.27 -4.88
C ASN A 105 -16.18 14.30 -5.30
N LEU A 106 -15.84 13.16 -5.91
CA LEU A 106 -16.82 12.15 -6.28
C LEU A 106 -17.49 11.52 -5.06
N THR A 107 -16.72 11.22 -4.01
CA THR A 107 -17.21 10.49 -2.83
C THR A 107 -18.05 11.36 -1.90
N PHE A 108 -17.65 12.62 -1.72
CA PHE A 108 -18.30 13.50 -0.74
C PHE A 108 -19.01 14.69 -1.36
N GLY A 109 -18.76 15.06 -2.62
CA GLY A 109 -19.21 16.33 -3.17
C GLY A 109 -18.47 17.52 -2.54
N ILE A 110 -18.01 18.47 -3.36
CA ILE A 110 -17.33 19.68 -2.83
C ILE A 110 -18.30 20.52 -1.97
N ALA A 111 -19.60 20.48 -2.26
CA ALA A 111 -20.62 21.21 -1.51
C ALA A 111 -20.84 20.63 -0.10
N ASP A 112 -20.83 19.30 0.08
CA ASP A 112 -21.01 18.68 1.40
C ASP A 112 -19.74 18.75 2.24
N LEU A 113 -18.57 18.78 1.59
CA LEU A 113 -17.28 19.09 2.23
C LEU A 113 -17.22 20.53 2.80
N LEU A 114 -17.84 21.49 2.11
CA LEU A 114 -17.84 22.90 2.50
C LEU A 114 -19.01 23.27 3.43
N SER A 115 -20.09 22.46 3.44
CA SER A 115 -21.27 22.67 4.30
C SER A 115 -21.24 21.85 5.60
N ALA A 116 -20.22 20.99 5.78
CA ALA A 116 -20.13 19.98 6.83
C ALA A 116 -20.37 20.51 8.26
N GLN A 117 -21.62 20.48 8.72
CA GLN A 117 -21.91 19.95 10.04
C GLN A 117 -21.88 18.43 9.92
N GLU A 118 -20.72 17.78 10.05
CA GLU A 118 -20.66 16.36 10.42
C GLU A 118 -19.24 15.94 10.83
N GLY A 119 -18.88 16.26 12.08
CA GLY A 119 -17.70 15.72 12.76
C GLY A 119 -17.87 14.26 13.18
N SER A 120 -18.47 13.42 12.33
CA SER A 120 -18.68 12.00 12.62
C SER A 120 -17.39 11.21 12.40
N LEU A 121 -17.16 10.19 13.24
CA LEU A 121 -15.98 9.33 13.12
C LEU A 121 -15.96 8.57 11.78
N ALA A 122 -17.14 8.27 11.21
CA ALA A 122 -17.27 7.64 9.91
C ALA A 122 -16.69 8.52 8.79
N TRP A 123 -17.01 9.82 8.78
CA TRP A 123 -16.46 10.76 7.79
C TRP A 123 -14.93 10.85 7.87
N LEU A 124 -14.38 10.96 9.09
CA LEU A 124 -12.93 11.01 9.31
C LEU A 124 -12.22 9.75 8.78
N ILE A 125 -12.81 8.58 8.97
CA ILE A 125 -12.26 7.32 8.47
C ILE A 125 -12.35 7.28 6.95
N SER A 126 -13.51 7.63 6.37
CA SER A 126 -13.70 7.60 4.91
C SER A 126 -12.75 8.54 4.16
N ILE A 127 -12.45 9.72 4.71
CA ILE A 127 -11.48 10.64 4.08
C ILE A 127 -10.02 10.21 4.31
N SER A 128 -9.75 9.44 5.37
CA SER A 128 -8.40 8.98 5.69
C SER A 128 -7.84 8.00 4.66
N TYR A 129 -8.66 7.08 4.14
CA TYR A 129 -8.24 6.11 3.12
C TYR A 129 -7.63 6.76 1.87
N PRO A 130 -8.35 7.62 1.11
CA PRO A 130 -7.78 8.24 -0.09
C PRO A 130 -6.56 9.11 0.24
N ILE A 131 -6.54 9.83 1.38
CA ILE A 131 -5.38 10.62 1.77
C ILE A 131 -4.14 9.72 1.98
N LEU A 132 -4.29 8.65 2.76
CA LEU A 132 -3.20 7.73 3.06
C LEU A 132 -2.74 6.95 1.83
N ASP A 133 -3.65 6.59 0.93
CA ASP A 133 -3.35 6.02 -0.37
C ASP A 133 -2.51 6.96 -1.22
N GLY A 134 -2.87 8.25 -1.30
CA GLY A 134 -2.06 9.22 -2.03
C GLY A 134 -0.65 9.35 -1.44
N ILE A 135 -0.52 9.33 -0.11
CA ILE A 135 0.80 9.36 0.56
C ILE A 135 1.63 8.12 0.21
N LEU A 136 1.02 6.94 0.07
CA LEU A 136 1.70 5.71 -0.37
C LEU A 136 2.02 5.72 -1.88
N LEU A 137 1.11 6.26 -2.69
CA LEU A 137 1.18 6.23 -4.14
C LEU A 137 2.37 7.04 -4.67
N VAL A 138 2.69 8.17 -4.03
CA VAL A 138 3.83 9.03 -4.43
C VAL A 138 5.16 8.27 -4.41
N PRO A 139 5.66 7.71 -3.28
CA PRO A 139 6.91 6.96 -3.27
C PRO A 139 6.84 5.69 -4.14
N ALA A 140 5.68 5.02 -4.23
CA ALA A 140 5.52 3.87 -5.10
C ALA A 140 5.74 4.23 -6.59
N ALA A 141 5.08 5.27 -7.09
CA ALA A 141 5.23 5.75 -8.45
C ALA A 141 6.66 6.22 -8.74
N LEU A 142 7.31 6.89 -7.78
CA LEU A 142 8.69 7.33 -7.91
C LEU A 142 9.70 6.18 -7.95
N ILE A 143 9.46 5.10 -7.19
CA ILE A 143 10.28 3.88 -7.25
C ILE A 143 10.13 3.22 -8.64
N ILE A 144 8.90 3.05 -9.13
CA ILE A 144 8.66 2.49 -10.47
C ILE A 144 9.36 3.34 -11.53
N TRP A 145 9.18 4.66 -11.50
CA TRP A 145 9.82 5.57 -12.44
C TRP A 145 11.34 5.49 -12.38
N GLY A 146 11.93 5.55 -11.18
CA GLY A 146 13.39 5.53 -10.98
C GLY A 146 14.04 4.22 -11.43
N LEU A 147 13.29 3.12 -11.40
CA LEU A 147 13.77 1.78 -11.73
C LEU A 147 13.38 1.29 -13.13
N ARG A 148 12.59 2.05 -13.90
CA ARG A 148 12.02 1.64 -15.21
C ARG A 148 13.03 1.11 -16.23
N ASN A 149 14.27 1.59 -16.18
CA ASN A 149 15.36 1.21 -17.10
C ASN A 149 16.48 0.41 -16.38
N LYS A 150 16.21 -0.13 -15.20
CA LYS A 150 17.19 -0.88 -14.40
C LYS A 150 17.12 -2.38 -14.70
N LYS A 151 18.14 -3.11 -14.24
CA LYS A 151 18.27 -4.56 -14.44
C LYS A 151 17.14 -5.32 -13.75
N LEU A 152 16.89 -6.56 -14.20
CA LEU A 152 15.91 -7.49 -13.61
C LEU A 152 16.11 -7.71 -12.10
N SER A 153 17.33 -7.52 -11.59
CA SER A 153 17.61 -7.56 -10.14
C SER A 153 16.80 -6.54 -9.33
N SER A 154 16.30 -5.47 -9.95
CA SER A 154 15.45 -4.45 -9.31
C SER A 154 13.95 -4.73 -9.47
N ALA A 155 13.56 -5.83 -10.13
CA ALA A 155 12.16 -6.13 -10.43
C ALA A 155 11.31 -6.31 -9.16
N HIS A 156 11.89 -6.83 -8.07
CA HIS A 156 11.19 -6.98 -6.80
C HIS A 156 10.71 -5.63 -6.23
N TRP A 157 11.49 -4.56 -6.38
CA TRP A 157 11.07 -3.22 -5.96
C TRP A 157 9.93 -2.68 -6.82
N ILE A 158 9.99 -2.89 -8.13
CA ILE A 158 8.92 -2.50 -9.04
C ILE A 158 7.63 -3.25 -8.69
N LEU A 159 7.70 -4.56 -8.45
CA LEU A 159 6.55 -5.37 -8.05
C LEU A 159 5.97 -4.91 -6.71
N LEU A 160 6.82 -4.63 -5.72
CA LEU A 160 6.39 -4.15 -4.42
C LEU A 160 5.72 -2.76 -4.49
N SER A 161 6.19 -1.89 -5.38
CA SER A 161 5.52 -0.61 -5.64
C SER A 161 4.26 -0.79 -6.47
N LEU A 162 4.23 -1.73 -7.40
CA LEU A 162 3.05 -2.04 -8.21
C LEU A 162 1.91 -2.62 -7.35
N SER A 163 2.21 -3.43 -6.32
CA SER A 163 1.18 -3.88 -5.38
C SER A 163 0.52 -2.70 -4.66
N ILE A 164 1.27 -1.65 -4.34
CA ILE A 164 0.72 -0.44 -3.72
C ILE A 164 -0.15 0.34 -4.71
N VAL A 165 0.22 0.40 -5.99
CA VAL A 165 -0.66 0.98 -7.02
C VAL A 165 -1.97 0.20 -7.12
N LEU A 166 -1.92 -1.15 -7.09
CA LEU A 166 -3.12 -1.96 -7.16
C LEU A 166 -4.02 -1.82 -5.92
N VAL A 167 -3.45 -1.75 -4.71
CA VAL A 167 -4.26 -1.55 -3.50
C VAL A 167 -4.98 -0.20 -3.54
N THR A 168 -4.29 0.87 -3.93
CA THR A 168 -4.91 2.19 -4.09
C THR A 168 -6.00 2.21 -5.16
N ILE A 169 -5.84 1.47 -6.27
CA ILE A 169 -6.91 1.33 -7.27
C ILE A 169 -8.12 0.60 -6.66
N ALA A 170 -7.87 -0.43 -5.86
CA ALA A 170 -8.91 -1.19 -5.19
C ALA A 170 -9.68 -0.33 -4.17
N ASP A 171 -8.97 0.43 -3.34
CA ASP A 171 -9.55 1.32 -2.32
C ASP A 171 -10.40 2.44 -2.96
N ILE A 172 -9.89 3.10 -4.02
CA ILE A 172 -10.65 4.11 -4.77
C ILE A 172 -11.91 3.49 -5.38
N GLY A 173 -11.78 2.31 -5.98
CA GLY A 173 -12.90 1.60 -6.58
C GLY A 173 -13.96 1.19 -5.56
N PHE A 174 -13.53 0.65 -4.43
CA PHE A 174 -14.40 0.26 -3.32
C PHE A 174 -15.17 1.48 -2.77
N GLY A 175 -14.45 2.58 -2.49
CA GLY A 175 -15.05 3.84 -2.06
C GLY A 175 -16.01 4.43 -3.09
N TYR A 176 -15.71 4.32 -4.39
CA TYR A 176 -16.60 4.75 -5.46
C TYR A 176 -17.87 3.90 -5.54
N SER A 177 -17.76 2.57 -5.48
CA SER A 177 -18.91 1.66 -5.50
C SER A 177 -19.86 1.87 -4.32
N ALA A 178 -19.33 2.26 -3.15
CA ALA A 178 -20.13 2.63 -1.99
C ALA A 178 -21.01 3.87 -2.24
N VAL A 179 -20.52 4.84 -3.01
CA VAL A 179 -21.22 6.12 -3.26
C VAL A 179 -22.33 5.97 -4.30
N ILE A 180 -22.13 5.12 -5.31
CA ILE A 180 -23.12 4.90 -6.38
C ILE A 180 -24.13 3.78 -6.06
N ASP A 181 -24.24 3.39 -4.79
CA ASP A 181 -25.13 2.32 -4.29
C ASP A 181 -24.94 0.98 -5.03
N LYS A 182 -23.68 0.67 -5.37
CA LYS A 182 -23.26 -0.60 -5.97
C LYS A 182 -22.39 -1.45 -5.06
N ALA A 183 -22.26 -1.05 -3.81
CA ALA A 183 -21.73 -1.88 -2.73
C ALA A 183 -22.44 -3.25 -2.73
N GLY A 184 -21.69 -4.30 -2.44
CA GLY A 184 -22.09 -5.71 -2.49
C GLY A 184 -22.28 -6.33 -3.88
N LYS A 185 -22.58 -5.57 -4.94
CA LYS A 185 -22.78 -6.11 -6.30
C LYS A 185 -21.52 -6.13 -7.16
N GLU A 186 -20.74 -5.06 -7.11
CA GLU A 186 -19.53 -4.88 -7.91
C GLU A 186 -18.24 -4.96 -7.08
N GLU A 187 -18.35 -5.23 -5.77
CA GLU A 187 -17.22 -5.34 -4.84
C GLU A 187 -16.20 -6.41 -5.24
N TRP A 188 -16.65 -7.51 -5.84
CA TRP A 188 -15.78 -8.59 -6.31
C TRP A 188 -14.70 -8.11 -7.30
N ILE A 189 -14.97 -7.03 -8.04
CA ILE A 189 -14.00 -6.42 -8.96
C ILE A 189 -12.85 -5.82 -8.16
N TRP A 190 -13.16 -5.11 -7.07
CA TRP A 190 -12.19 -4.47 -6.21
C TRP A 190 -11.45 -5.49 -5.34
N ASP A 191 -12.14 -6.54 -4.89
CA ASP A 191 -11.51 -7.69 -4.22
C ASP A 191 -10.47 -8.36 -5.12
N LEU A 192 -10.70 -8.42 -6.43
CA LEU A 192 -9.71 -8.94 -7.37
C LEU A 192 -8.44 -8.08 -7.37
N PHE A 193 -8.57 -6.74 -7.31
CA PHE A 193 -7.43 -5.84 -7.21
C PHE A 193 -6.73 -5.96 -5.85
N HIS A 194 -7.45 -6.01 -4.73
CA HIS A 194 -6.90 -6.26 -3.39
C HIS A 194 -6.10 -7.57 -3.35
N ASN A 195 -6.70 -8.67 -3.79
CA ASN A 195 -6.05 -9.98 -3.80
C ASN A 195 -4.85 -10.03 -4.75
N SER A 196 -4.95 -9.41 -5.93
CA SER A 196 -3.83 -9.29 -6.86
C SER A 196 -2.68 -8.48 -6.26
N SER A 197 -2.97 -7.44 -5.48
CA SER A 197 -1.96 -6.67 -4.77
C SER A 197 -1.16 -7.55 -3.80
N TYR A 198 -1.84 -8.39 -3.02
CA TYR A 198 -1.21 -9.32 -2.07
C TYR A 198 -0.38 -10.39 -2.78
N LEU A 199 -0.85 -10.92 -3.91
CA LEU A 199 -0.10 -11.89 -4.73
C LEU A 199 1.17 -11.27 -5.33
N ILE A 200 1.09 -10.06 -5.88
CA ILE A 200 2.26 -9.36 -6.43
C ILE A 200 3.26 -9.03 -5.31
N MET A 201 2.76 -8.59 -4.15
CA MET A 201 3.60 -8.33 -2.98
C MET A 201 4.33 -9.60 -2.51
N ALA A 202 3.66 -10.76 -2.51
CA ALA A 202 4.28 -12.05 -2.25
C ALA A 202 5.35 -12.40 -3.29
N ALA A 203 5.06 -12.21 -4.58
CA ALA A 203 6.04 -12.44 -5.66
C ALA A 203 7.28 -11.55 -5.51
N ALA A 204 7.10 -10.28 -5.13
CA ALA A 204 8.18 -9.34 -4.87
C ALA A 204 9.12 -9.86 -3.75
N LEU A 205 8.54 -10.27 -2.62
CA LEU A 205 9.30 -10.82 -1.48
C LEU A 205 10.02 -12.12 -1.84
N PHE A 206 9.37 -13.00 -2.61
CA PHE A 206 9.98 -14.22 -3.09
C PHE A 206 11.20 -13.96 -3.97
N LEU A 207 11.08 -13.07 -4.95
CA LEU A 207 12.22 -12.67 -5.80
C LEU A 207 13.35 -12.07 -4.98
N GLN A 208 13.02 -11.23 -3.99
CA GLN A 208 14.02 -10.62 -3.12
C GLN A 208 14.79 -11.67 -2.31
N SER A 209 14.09 -12.63 -1.70
CA SER A 209 14.72 -13.72 -0.95
C SER A 209 15.65 -14.56 -1.84
N ARG A 210 15.29 -14.80 -3.10
CA ARG A 210 16.14 -15.51 -4.07
C ARG A 210 17.38 -14.72 -4.46
N ILE A 211 17.27 -13.40 -4.57
CA ILE A 211 18.42 -12.54 -4.86
C ILE A 211 19.44 -12.61 -3.72
N PHE A 212 18.99 -12.58 -2.47
CA PHE A 212 19.88 -12.73 -1.32
C PHE A 212 20.52 -14.12 -1.25
N ALA A 213 19.76 -15.18 -1.52
CA ALA A 213 20.30 -16.54 -1.53
C ALA A 213 21.32 -16.81 -2.67
N LYS A 214 21.21 -16.14 -3.82
CA LYS A 214 22.14 -16.33 -4.96
C LYS A 214 23.44 -15.52 -4.85
N LYS A 215 23.48 -14.44 -4.07
CA LYS A 215 24.56 -13.44 -4.09
C LYS A 215 25.68 -13.66 -3.06
N ASP A 216 25.85 -14.88 -2.54
CA ASP A 216 26.97 -15.30 -1.68
C ASP A 216 28.39 -15.11 -2.29
N HIS A 217 28.54 -14.52 -3.48
CA HIS A 217 29.82 -14.33 -4.18
C HIS A 217 30.22 -12.88 -4.53
N GLU A 218 29.36 -11.86 -4.43
CA GLU A 218 29.77 -10.47 -4.73
C GLU A 218 29.08 -9.42 -3.85
N LYS A 219 29.83 -8.35 -3.50
CA LYS A 219 29.42 -7.26 -2.59
C LYS A 219 28.05 -6.68 -2.94
N ILE A 220 27.19 -6.60 -1.93
CA ILE A 220 25.83 -6.05 -2.00
C ILE A 220 25.92 -4.55 -2.36
N ILE A 221 25.53 -4.22 -3.60
CA ILE A 221 25.06 -2.87 -3.92
C ILE A 221 23.55 -2.89 -3.67
N VAL A 222 23.18 -2.15 -2.63
CA VAL A 222 21.80 -1.82 -2.27
C VAL A 222 21.16 -0.94 -3.35
#